data_AF-A0A429C4K7-F1
#
_entry.id   AF-A0A429C4K7-F1
#
_cell.length_a   1.000
_cell.length_b   1.000
_cell.length_c   1.000
_cell.angle_alpha   90.00
_cell.angle_beta   90.00
_cell.angle_gamma   90.00
#
_symmetry.space_group_name_H-M   'P 1'
#
loop_
_entity.id
_entity.type
_entity.pdbx_description
1 polymer ?
#
loop_
_entity_poly.entity_id
_entity_poly.type
_entity_poly.pdbx_seq_one_letter_code
_entity_poly.pdbx_strand_id
1 'polypeptide(L)'
;MRKRKVKHTDVAAYVLGVLDRAEAHAFERHLKGCARCGRQVAEFASVEDALARADLRYLSPVAARCRGRLSMITANLVVLFLACVVAALMSSQRSSRRISSDADIPAPAPLDDQRSLPLPLTCE
;
A
#
# COMPACT_ATOMS: atom_id res chain seq x y z
N MET A 1 -7.08 14.95 5.60
CA MET A 1 -8.37 15.06 4.88
C MET A 1 -9.37 15.72 5.82
N ARG A 2 -10.02 16.83 5.42
CA ARG A 2 -10.96 17.56 6.30
C ARG A 2 -12.32 16.86 6.27
N LYS A 3 -12.88 16.48 7.42
CA LYS A 3 -14.25 15.93 7.51
C LYS A 3 -15.26 17.06 7.29
N ARG A 4 -15.97 17.04 6.15
CA ARG A 4 -17.05 17.98 5.86
C ARG A 4 -18.34 17.54 6.59
N LYS A 5 -19.14 18.50 7.08
CA LYS A 5 -20.44 18.23 7.71
C LYS A 5 -21.49 17.94 6.62
N VAL A 6 -22.29 16.90 6.82
CA VAL A 6 -23.37 16.49 5.91
C VAL A 6 -24.45 17.56 5.82
N LYS A 7 -24.84 17.92 4.60
CA LYS A 7 -25.93 18.85 4.27
C LYS A 7 -26.97 18.15 3.38
N HIS A 8 -28.22 18.61 3.41
CA HIS A 8 -29.27 18.11 2.51
C HIS A 8 -28.93 18.34 1.03
N THR A 9 -28.18 19.41 0.72
CA THR A 9 -27.69 19.72 -0.63
C THR A 9 -26.70 18.68 -1.16
N ASP A 10 -26.15 17.83 -0.29
CA ASP A 10 -25.20 16.78 -0.68
C ASP A 10 -25.91 15.55 -1.27
N VAL A 11 -27.25 15.49 -1.30
CA VAL A 11 -28.01 14.39 -1.93
C VAL A 11 -27.56 14.17 -3.37
N ALA A 12 -27.50 15.23 -4.19
CA ALA A 12 -27.14 15.10 -5.60
C ALA A 12 -25.70 14.56 -5.75
N ALA A 13 -24.78 15.03 -4.91
CA ALA A 13 -23.40 14.55 -4.90
C ALA A 13 -23.30 13.07 -4.46
N TYR A 14 -24.16 12.63 -3.54
CA TYR A 14 -24.27 11.24 -3.13
C TYR A 14 -24.77 10.35 -4.27
N VAL A 15 -25.88 10.73 -4.91
CA VAL A 15 -26.49 9.96 -6.03
C VAL A 15 -25.52 9.88 -7.21
N LEU A 16 -24.90 11.00 -7.59
CA LEU A 16 -23.92 11.05 -8.69
C LEU A 16 -22.55 10.44 -8.35
N GLY A 17 -22.36 9.92 -7.12
CA GLY A 17 -21.11 9.27 -6.71
C GLY A 17 -19.89 10.20 -6.61
N VAL A 18 -20.12 11.51 -6.42
CA VAL A 18 -19.05 12.54 -6.35
C VAL A 18 -18.43 12.62 -4.96
N LEU A 19 -19.17 12.22 -3.92
CA LEU A 19 -18.67 12.22 -2.54
C LEU A 19 -17.51 11.23 -2.35
N ASP A 20 -16.53 11.61 -1.55
CA ASP A 20 -15.50 10.65 -1.13
C ASP A 20 -16.08 9.58 -0.19
N ARG A 21 -15.33 8.51 0.05
CA ARG A 21 -15.80 7.37 0.86
C ARG A 21 -16.19 7.78 2.29
N ALA A 22 -15.47 8.70 2.92
CA ALA A 22 -15.77 9.15 4.28
C ALA A 22 -17.03 10.04 4.30
N GLU A 23 -17.19 10.90 3.28
CA GLU A 23 -18.38 11.72 3.11
C GLU A 23 -19.62 10.88 2.80
N ALA A 24 -19.52 9.88 1.92
CA ALA A 24 -20.60 8.96 1.59
C ALA A 24 -21.08 8.18 2.83
N HIS A 25 -20.17 7.63 3.63
CA HIS A 25 -20.55 6.95 4.88
C HIS A 25 -21.20 7.88 5.90
N ALA A 26 -20.75 9.13 5.99
CA ALA A 26 -21.41 10.12 6.83
C ALA A 26 -22.84 10.42 6.34
N PHE A 27 -23.02 10.49 5.02
CA PHE A 27 -24.32 10.72 4.39
C PHE A 27 -25.27 9.53 4.57
N GLU A 28 -24.80 8.29 4.43
CA GLU A 28 -25.57 7.06 4.70
C GLU A 28 -26.09 7.00 6.13
N ARG A 29 -25.28 7.44 7.11
CA ARG A 29 -25.73 7.55 8.49
C ARG A 29 -26.85 8.58 8.65
N HIS A 30 -26.74 9.72 7.97
CA HIS A 30 -27.80 10.75 7.95
C HIS A 30 -29.07 10.24 7.26
N LEU A 31 -28.95 9.48 6.17
CA LEU A 31 -30.07 8.91 5.42
C LEU A 31 -30.97 8.03 6.29
N LYS A 32 -30.38 7.22 7.18
CA LYS A 32 -31.13 6.37 8.11
C LYS A 32 -32.08 7.14 9.04
N GLY A 33 -31.79 8.42 9.32
CA GLY A 33 -32.58 9.26 10.21
C GLY A 33 -33.35 10.38 9.52
N CYS A 34 -33.29 10.50 8.19
CA CYS A 34 -33.85 11.66 7.49
C CYS A 34 -34.69 11.27 6.26
N ALA A 35 -36.01 11.17 6.47
CA ALA A 35 -36.97 10.87 5.40
C ALA A 35 -36.93 11.88 4.23
N ARG A 36 -36.61 13.15 4.50
CA ARG A 36 -36.44 14.18 3.47
C ARG A 36 -35.29 13.88 2.52
N CYS A 37 -34.17 13.35 3.02
CA CYS A 37 -33.07 12.92 2.16
C CYS A 37 -33.44 11.65 1.39
N GLY A 38 -34.14 10.70 2.03
CA GLY A 38 -34.62 9.49 1.34
C GLY A 38 -35.53 9.79 0.15
N ARG A 39 -36.48 10.73 0.31
CA ARG A 39 -37.33 11.18 -0.80
C ARG A 39 -36.53 11.85 -1.92
N GLN A 40 -35.64 12.77 -1.59
CA GLN A 40 -34.82 13.43 -2.62
C GLN A 40 -33.94 12.41 -3.36
N VAL A 41 -33.34 11.43 -2.68
CA VAL A 41 -32.56 10.37 -3.36
C VAL A 41 -33.42 9.64 -4.41
N ALA A 42 -34.67 9.31 -4.07
CA ALA A 42 -35.59 8.70 -5.03
C ALA A 42 -35.95 9.64 -6.20
N GLU A 43 -36.14 10.94 -5.94
CA GLU A 43 -36.39 11.94 -6.98
C GLU A 43 -35.20 12.06 -7.95
N PHE A 44 -33.98 12.05 -7.43
CA PHE A 44 -32.76 12.14 -8.24
C PHE A 44 -32.45 10.90 -9.07
N ALA A 45 -33.04 9.73 -8.77
CA ALA A 45 -32.85 8.52 -9.58
C ALA A 45 -33.29 8.74 -11.05
N SER A 46 -34.35 9.53 -11.27
CA SER A 46 -34.80 9.90 -12.61
C SER A 46 -33.80 10.80 -13.35
N VAL A 47 -33.13 11.69 -12.63
CA VAL A 47 -32.10 12.59 -13.17
C VAL A 47 -30.84 11.81 -13.53
N GLU A 48 -30.47 10.84 -12.70
CA GLU A 48 -29.34 9.94 -12.97
C GLU A 48 -29.56 9.11 -14.24
N ASP A 49 -30.75 8.53 -14.42
CA ASP A 49 -31.11 7.79 -15.64
C ASP A 49 -31.09 8.70 -16.88
N ALA A 50 -31.67 9.90 -16.78
CA ALA A 50 -31.65 10.88 -17.85
C ALA A 50 -30.21 11.27 -18.24
N LEU A 51 -29.33 11.47 -17.24
CA LEU A 51 -27.93 11.80 -17.46
C LEU A 51 -27.14 10.65 -18.09
N ALA A 52 -27.43 9.40 -17.69
CA ALA A 52 -26.79 8.22 -18.25
C ALA A 52 -27.11 8.02 -19.75
N ARG A 53 -28.26 8.53 -20.20
CA ARG A 53 -28.73 8.44 -21.60
C ARG A 53 -28.42 9.70 -22.41
N ALA A 54 -27.98 10.78 -21.78
CA ALA A 54 -27.71 12.05 -22.44
C ALA A 54 -26.45 11.98 -23.33
N ASP A 55 -26.51 12.59 -24.51
CA ASP A 55 -25.34 12.79 -25.37
C ASP A 55 -24.52 14.00 -24.90
N LEU A 56 -23.61 13.76 -23.96
CA LEU A 56 -22.81 14.79 -23.30
C LEU A 56 -21.52 15.15 -24.04
N ARG A 57 -21.48 15.03 -25.38
CA ARG A 57 -20.28 15.32 -26.20
C ARG A 57 -19.72 16.73 -26.04
N TYR A 58 -20.57 17.69 -25.66
CA TYR A 58 -20.16 19.07 -25.39
C TYR A 58 -19.41 19.22 -24.07
N LEU A 59 -19.53 18.26 -23.15
CA LEU A 59 -18.72 18.20 -21.94
C LEU A 59 -17.36 17.60 -22.33
N SER A 60 -16.38 18.47 -22.62
CA SER A 60 -14.99 18.01 -22.78
C SER A 60 -14.59 17.23 -21.52
N PRO A 61 -14.05 15.99 -21.63
CA PRO A 61 -13.82 15.12 -20.50
C PRO A 61 -12.58 15.59 -19.72
N VAL A 62 -12.72 16.66 -18.94
CA VAL A 62 -11.69 17.14 -17.99
C VAL A 62 -11.52 16.14 -16.81
N ALA A 63 -12.50 15.26 -16.60
CA ALA A 63 -12.58 14.39 -15.40
C ALA A 63 -12.15 12.92 -15.60
N ALA A 64 -11.68 12.50 -16.79
CA ALA A 64 -11.18 11.13 -16.99
C ALA A 64 -9.79 10.88 -16.36
N ARG A 65 -9.21 11.86 -15.66
CA ARG A 65 -7.93 11.71 -14.94
C ARG A 65 -8.13 11.32 -13.47
N CYS A 66 -8.77 10.17 -13.23
CA CYS A 66 -8.68 9.48 -11.93
C CYS A 66 -8.99 7.97 -12.01
N ARG A 67 -8.85 7.33 -13.18
CA ARG A 67 -8.95 5.86 -13.31
C ARG A 67 -7.59 5.15 -13.36
N GLY A 68 -6.50 5.86 -13.04
CA GLY A 68 -5.12 5.38 -13.18
C GLY A 68 -4.50 4.68 -11.96
N ARG A 69 -5.18 4.58 -10.80
CA ARG A 69 -4.62 3.94 -9.60
C ARG A 69 -4.92 2.46 -9.44
N LEU A 70 -5.91 1.89 -10.15
CA LEU A 70 -6.14 0.44 -10.11
C LEU A 70 -5.21 -0.35 -11.04
N SER A 71 -4.69 0.27 -12.12
CA SER A 71 -3.75 -0.40 -13.05
C SER A 71 -2.32 -0.52 -12.50
N MET A 72 -1.92 0.37 -11.58
CA MET A 72 -0.59 0.29 -10.94
C MET A 72 -0.44 -0.87 -9.96
N ILE A 73 -1.54 -1.46 -9.48
CA ILE A 73 -1.48 -2.55 -8.49
C ILE A 73 -1.04 -3.86 -9.16
N THR A 74 -1.57 -4.21 -10.33
CA THR A 74 -1.18 -5.43 -11.06
C THR A 74 0.22 -5.35 -11.67
N ALA A 75 0.61 -4.19 -12.21
CA ALA A 75 1.96 -3.99 -12.76
C ALA A 75 3.04 -4.12 -11.67
N ASN A 76 2.79 -3.60 -10.46
CA ASN A 76 3.73 -3.73 -9.34
C ASN A 76 3.86 -5.18 -8.83
N LEU A 77 2.79 -5.98 -8.87
CA LEU A 77 2.86 -7.38 -8.43
C LEU A 77 3.76 -8.23 -9.33
N VAL A 78 3.71 -8.02 -10.66
CA VAL A 78 4.59 -8.73 -11.60
C VAL A 78 6.05 -8.32 -11.39
N VAL A 79 6.33 -7.03 -11.23
CA VAL A 79 7.69 -6.54 -10.97
C VAL A 79 8.24 -7.04 -9.63
N LEU A 80 7.43 -7.00 -8.56
CA LEU A 80 7.80 -7.55 -7.25
C LEU A 80 8.05 -9.05 -7.32
N PHE A 81 7.18 -9.81 -8.00
CA PHE A 81 7.34 -11.26 -8.17
C PHE A 81 8.63 -11.60 -8.93
N LEU A 82 8.89 -10.95 -10.06
CA LEU A 82 10.12 -11.14 -10.83
C LEU A 82 11.36 -10.78 -10.01
N ALA A 83 11.34 -9.67 -9.26
CA ALA A 83 12.44 -9.28 -8.39
C ALA A 83 12.71 -10.32 -7.28
N CYS A 84 11.68 -10.86 -6.65
CA CYS A 84 11.81 -11.93 -5.66
C CYS A 84 12.38 -13.22 -6.26
N VAL A 85 11.92 -13.62 -7.46
CA VAL A 85 12.43 -14.80 -8.16
C VAL A 85 13.92 -14.63 -8.49
N VAL A 86 14.32 -13.47 -9.04
CA VAL A 86 15.73 -13.18 -9.32
C VAL A 86 16.57 -13.18 -8.04
N ALA A 87 16.08 -12.55 -6.96
CA ALA A 87 16.77 -12.55 -5.67
C ALA A 87 16.92 -13.96 -5.08
N ALA A 88 15.89 -14.81 -5.20
CA ALA A 88 15.94 -16.20 -4.75
C ALA A 88 16.94 -17.03 -5.57
N LEU A 89 16.96 -16.88 -6.90
CA LEU A 89 17.91 -17.56 -7.78
C LEU A 89 19.36 -17.12 -7.52
N MET A 90 19.59 -15.83 -7.29
CA MET A 90 20.91 -15.31 -6.92
C MET A 90 21.36 -15.79 -5.53
N SER A 91 20.43 -15.91 -4.57
CA SER A 91 20.72 -16.47 -3.24
C SER A 91 21.04 -17.97 -3.31
N SER A 92 20.35 -18.70 -4.19
CA SER A 92 20.62 -20.11 -4.46
C SER A 92 21.98 -20.31 -5.14
N GLN A 93 22.36 -19.44 -6.09
CA GLN A 93 23.71 -19.46 -6.67
C GLN A 93 24.79 -19.07 -5.66
N ARG A 94 24.52 -18.15 -4.73
CA ARG A 94 25.46 -17.78 -3.68
C ARG A 94 25.62 -18.88 -2.62
N SER A 95 24.59 -19.67 -2.38
CA SER A 95 24.64 -20.86 -1.52
C SER A 95 25.43 -22.01 -2.18
N SER A 96 25.21 -22.29 -3.48
CA SER A 96 26.02 -23.27 -4.22
C SER A 96 27.49 -22.85 -4.37
N ARG A 97 27.80 -21.56 -4.51
CA ARG A 97 29.20 -21.08 -4.57
C ARG A 97 29.96 -21.19 -3.25
N ARG A 98 29.28 -21.24 -2.08
CA ARG A 98 29.97 -21.47 -0.80
C ARG A 98 30.33 -22.92 -0.53
N ILE A 99 29.64 -23.88 -1.16
CA ILE A 99 29.90 -25.32 -0.94
C ILE A 99 31.11 -25.82 -1.76
N SER A 100 31.57 -25.05 -2.77
CA SER A 100 32.74 -25.41 -3.59
C SER A 100 34.04 -24.71 -3.18
N SER A 101 34.17 -24.24 -1.94
CA SER A 101 35.44 -23.71 -1.43
C SER A 101 35.63 -24.10 0.03
N ASP A 102 35.98 -25.36 0.26
CA ASP A 102 36.64 -25.79 1.49
C ASP A 102 37.54 -26.99 1.19
N ALA A 103 38.82 -26.71 0.93
CA ALA A 103 39.97 -27.56 1.23
C ALA A 103 41.24 -26.73 1.05
N ASP A 104 41.68 -26.04 2.11
CA ASP A 104 43.06 -26.09 2.62
C ASP A 104 43.29 -25.00 3.67
N ILE A 105 43.08 -25.34 4.94
CA ILE A 105 43.71 -24.65 6.09
C ILE A 105 44.19 -25.74 7.06
N PRO A 106 45.51 -25.95 7.24
CA PRO A 106 46.03 -26.78 8.32
C PRO A 106 45.94 -26.05 9.66
N ALA A 107 45.45 -26.75 10.67
CA ALA A 107 45.23 -26.29 12.04
C ALA A 107 46.53 -25.90 12.79
N PRO A 108 46.49 -24.93 13.73
CA PRO A 108 47.52 -24.79 14.75
C PRO A 108 47.21 -25.69 15.97
N ALA A 109 48.19 -26.48 16.38
CA ALA A 109 48.16 -27.26 17.63
C ALA A 109 48.49 -26.36 18.84
N PRO A 110 47.88 -26.60 20.02
CA PRO A 110 48.25 -25.94 21.27
C PRO A 110 49.21 -26.82 22.06
N LEU A 111 50.21 -26.20 22.70
CA LEU A 111 50.89 -26.80 23.86
C LEU A 111 51.21 -25.68 24.85
N ASP A 112 50.45 -25.70 25.94
CA ASP A 112 50.79 -25.16 27.24
C ASP A 112 52.17 -25.66 27.68
N ASP A 113 52.97 -24.79 28.30
CA ASP A 113 53.78 -25.18 29.46
C ASP A 113 54.23 -23.92 30.24
N GLN A 114 53.58 -23.77 31.39
CA GLN A 114 54.15 -23.50 32.71
C GLN A 114 55.35 -22.52 32.85
N ARG A 115 55.16 -21.55 33.77
CA ARG A 115 55.83 -21.49 35.10
C ARG A 115 56.46 -20.11 35.46
N SER A 116 55.91 -19.56 36.55
CA SER A 116 56.60 -18.85 37.66
C SER A 116 56.40 -17.33 37.77
N LEU A 117 55.50 -16.96 38.70
CA LEU A 117 55.60 -15.79 39.61
C LEU A 117 56.96 -15.79 40.36
N PRO A 118 57.49 -14.65 40.89
CA PRO A 118 56.74 -13.68 41.69
C PRO A 118 57.04 -12.18 41.46
N LEU A 119 56.13 -11.34 41.98
CA LEU A 119 56.22 -9.89 42.31
C LEU A 119 57.49 -9.57 43.15
N PRO A 120 57.89 -8.29 43.47
CA PRO A 120 57.12 -7.03 43.46
C PRO A 120 57.86 -5.73 43.03
N LEU A 121 57.05 -4.65 42.89
CA LEU A 121 57.30 -3.22 43.21
C LEU A 121 58.60 -2.52 42.75
N THR A 122 58.46 -1.43 41.99
CA THR A 122 58.95 -0.08 42.39
C THR A 122 58.36 1.03 41.50
N CYS A 123 58.12 2.19 42.13
CA CYS A 123 57.77 3.49 41.55
C CYS A 123 58.79 4.00 40.52
N GLU A 124 58.32 4.71 39.49
CA GLU A 124 58.49 6.15 39.21
C GLU A 124 57.44 6.57 38.16
#